data_AF-A0A873X0A2-F1
#
_entry.id   AF-A0A873X0A2-F1
#
_cell.length_a   1.000
_cell.length_b   1.000
_cell.length_c   1.000
_cell.angle_alpha   90.00
_cell.angle_beta   90.00
_cell.angle_gamma   90.00
#
_symmetry.space_group_name_H-M   'P 1'
#
loop_
_entity.id
_entity.type
_entity.pdbx_description
1 polymer ?
#
loop_
_entity_poly.entity_id
_entity_poly.type
_entity_poly.pdbx_seq_one_letter_code
_entity_poly.pdbx_strand_id
1 'polypeptide(L)'
;IVKLVKEKFLAGELTLPEFIQALVVALQMVTADLETIQLTASLALHEKIATIPVLREVVMLGYGSMIAKHCVAVPTCSAELLGPIHEIAAEAISKNNIPEITLALKVLGNAGHPASLKPIMKLLPGLRTPAISLPLRVQVDAILALRNIAKKEPKLVQPVALQLLLDKALHPEVRMVAHIVLFETKPSVALVTSL
;
A
#
# COMPACT_ATOMS: atom_id res chain seq x y z
N ILE A 1 -20.25 0.62 -13.50
CA ILE A 1 -20.64 -0.02 -12.22
C ILE A 1 -20.16 0.79 -11.01
N VAL A 2 -18.85 1.07 -10.86
CA VAL A 2 -18.32 1.85 -9.71
C VAL A 2 -19.01 3.21 -9.54
N LYS A 3 -19.24 3.94 -10.64
CA LYS A 3 -19.99 5.21 -10.64
C LYS A 3 -21.39 5.07 -10.01
N LEU A 4 -22.17 4.07 -10.43
CA LEU A 4 -23.50 3.81 -9.90
C LEU A 4 -23.46 3.48 -8.40
N VAL A 5 -22.52 2.63 -7.97
CA VAL A 5 -22.36 2.26 -6.56
C VAL A 5 -22.01 3.48 -5.70
N LYS A 6 -21.10 4.34 -6.21
CA LYS A 6 -20.76 5.62 -5.59
C LYS A 6 -21.99 6.52 -5.46
N GLU A 7 -22.72 6.76 -6.55
CA GLU A 7 -23.89 7.65 -6.56
C GLU A 7 -24.97 7.20 -5.58
N LYS A 8 -25.34 5.91 -5.59
CA LYS A 8 -26.35 5.36 -4.68
C LYS A 8 -25.96 5.46 -3.21
N PHE A 9 -24.70 5.18 -2.88
CA PHE A 9 -24.25 5.31 -1.50
C PHE A 9 -24.21 6.76 -1.03
N LEU A 10 -23.78 7.69 -1.89
CA LEU A 10 -23.77 9.12 -1.56
C LEU A 10 -25.19 9.64 -1.36
N ALA A 11 -26.16 9.19 -2.16
CA ALA A 11 -27.59 9.47 -2.02
C ALA A 11 -28.25 8.82 -0.78
N GLY A 12 -27.54 7.92 -0.07
CA GLY A 12 -28.09 7.23 1.10
C GLY A 12 -29.02 6.06 0.74
N GLU A 13 -28.99 5.60 -0.50
CA GLU A 13 -29.81 4.49 -0.99
C GLU A 13 -29.21 3.12 -0.68
N LEU A 14 -27.98 3.06 -0.17
CA LEU A 14 -27.29 1.84 0.23
C LEU A 14 -26.90 1.91 1.70
N THR A 15 -27.18 0.83 2.42
CA THR A 15 -26.60 0.60 3.75
C THR A 15 -25.09 0.34 3.63
N LEU A 16 -24.36 0.48 4.74
CA LEU A 16 -22.92 0.24 4.77
C LEU A 16 -22.53 -1.17 4.29
N PRO A 17 -23.19 -2.27 4.73
CA PRO A 17 -22.87 -3.62 4.23
C PRO A 17 -23.17 -3.79 2.75
N GLU A 18 -24.31 -3.29 2.25
CA GLU A 18 -24.67 -3.37 0.83
C GLU A 18 -23.65 -2.64 -0.04
N PHE A 19 -23.21 -1.46 0.39
CA PHE A 19 -22.20 -0.71 -0.32
C PHE A 19 -20.84 -1.41 -0.32
N ILE A 20 -20.37 -1.93 0.82
CA ILE A 20 -19.09 -2.66 0.88
C ILE A 20 -19.13 -3.85 -0.07
N GLN A 21 -20.19 -4.65 -0.01
CA GLN A 21 -20.35 -5.82 -0.89
C GLN A 21 -20.39 -5.42 -2.37
N ALA A 22 -21.20 -4.42 -2.71
CA ALA A 22 -21.32 -3.94 -4.08
C ALA A 22 -20.00 -3.34 -4.61
N LEU A 23 -19.28 -2.59 -3.77
CA LEU A 23 -18.01 -1.97 -4.12
C LEU A 23 -16.93 -3.03 -4.37
N VAL A 24 -16.76 -4.00 -3.48
CA VAL A 24 -15.74 -5.06 -3.63
C VAL A 24 -15.97 -5.85 -4.92
N VAL A 25 -17.23 -6.25 -5.19
CA VAL A 25 -17.58 -6.92 -6.45
C VAL A 25 -17.34 -6.02 -7.65
N ALA A 26 -17.73 -4.75 -7.58
CA ALA A 26 -17.52 -3.80 -8.66
C ALA A 26 -16.03 -3.65 -8.99
N LEU A 27 -15.18 -3.39 -8.00
CA LEU A 27 -13.73 -3.21 -8.18
C LEU A 27 -13.05 -4.45 -8.78
N GLN A 28 -13.52 -5.65 -8.43
CA GLN A 28 -12.99 -6.88 -9.01
C GLN A 28 -13.36 -7.03 -10.50
N MET A 29 -14.61 -6.73 -10.85
CA MET A 29 -15.18 -7.00 -12.17
C MET A 29 -14.86 -5.93 -13.22
N VAL A 30 -14.69 -4.68 -12.81
CA VAL A 30 -14.45 -3.57 -13.76
C VAL A 30 -13.03 -3.57 -14.33
N THR A 31 -12.88 -3.11 -15.57
CA THR A 31 -11.57 -2.78 -16.13
C THR A 31 -10.94 -1.63 -15.33
N ALA A 32 -9.65 -1.75 -15.05
CA ALA A 32 -8.90 -0.68 -14.39
C ALA A 32 -8.33 0.28 -15.43
N ASP A 33 -9.18 1.18 -15.94
CA ASP A 33 -8.79 2.33 -16.75
C ASP A 33 -8.65 3.59 -15.88
N LEU A 34 -8.12 4.67 -16.48
CA LEU A 34 -7.88 5.93 -15.78
C LEU A 34 -9.17 6.53 -15.20
N GLU A 35 -10.29 6.41 -15.92
CA GLU A 35 -11.59 6.91 -15.46
C GLU A 35 -12.04 6.19 -14.18
N THR A 36 -11.96 4.87 -14.17
CA THR A 36 -12.37 4.07 -13.01
C THR A 36 -11.44 4.27 -11.81
N ILE A 37 -10.14 4.47 -12.07
CA ILE A 37 -9.17 4.84 -11.03
C ILE A 37 -9.51 6.20 -10.44
N GLN A 38 -9.80 7.21 -11.26
CA GLN A 38 -10.20 8.55 -10.81
C GLN A 38 -11.53 8.52 -10.04
N LEU A 39 -12.50 7.74 -10.50
CA LEU A 39 -13.76 7.51 -9.77
C LEU A 39 -13.51 6.90 -8.40
N THR A 40 -12.63 5.89 -8.32
CA THR A 40 -12.28 5.23 -7.05
C THR A 40 -11.52 6.17 -6.13
N ALA A 41 -10.58 6.96 -6.66
CA ALA A 41 -9.86 8.00 -5.91
C ALA A 41 -10.83 9.03 -5.32
N SER A 42 -11.73 9.57 -6.15
CA SER A 42 -12.72 10.56 -5.70
C SER A 42 -13.66 10.03 -4.63
N LEU A 43 -13.93 8.72 -4.62
CA LEU A 43 -14.68 8.07 -3.56
C LEU A 43 -13.82 7.92 -2.30
N ALA A 44 -12.58 7.45 -2.43
CA ALA A 44 -11.64 7.26 -1.32
C ALA A 44 -11.35 8.54 -0.53
N LEU A 45 -11.33 9.68 -1.23
CA LEU A 45 -11.08 11.01 -0.68
C LEU A 45 -12.35 11.75 -0.25
N HIS A 46 -13.53 11.16 -0.42
CA HIS A 46 -14.79 11.82 -0.10
C HIS A 46 -14.99 11.93 1.42
N GLU A 47 -15.47 13.08 1.91
CA GLU A 47 -15.64 13.36 3.35
C GLU A 47 -16.51 12.33 4.06
N LYS A 48 -17.68 11.99 3.47
CA LYS A 48 -18.56 10.91 3.96
C LYS A 48 -17.87 9.55 4.13
N ILE A 49 -16.88 9.25 3.30
CA ILE A 49 -16.09 8.01 3.43
C ILE A 49 -15.05 8.16 4.53
N ALA A 50 -14.40 9.33 4.63
CA ALA A 50 -13.39 9.62 5.64
C ALA A 50 -13.91 9.54 7.09
N THR A 51 -15.20 9.81 7.32
CA THR A 51 -15.82 9.75 8.66
C THR A 51 -16.13 8.33 9.15
N ILE A 52 -16.08 7.32 8.27
CA ILE A 52 -16.40 5.92 8.61
C ILE A 52 -15.12 5.07 8.44
N PRO A 53 -14.39 4.74 9.52
CA PRO A 53 -13.06 4.13 9.44
C PRO A 53 -13.00 2.83 8.62
N VAL A 54 -13.95 1.92 8.83
CA VAL A 54 -14.03 0.65 8.09
C VAL A 54 -14.22 0.91 6.60
N LEU A 55 -15.03 1.91 6.26
CA LEU A 55 -15.30 2.27 4.88
C LEU A 55 -14.10 2.92 4.21
N ARG A 56 -13.45 3.84 4.92
CA ARG A 56 -12.20 4.46 4.49
C ARG A 56 -11.17 3.40 4.17
N GLU A 57 -10.97 2.42 5.04
CA GLU A 57 -10.01 1.34 4.80
C GLU A 57 -10.37 0.54 3.55
N VAL A 58 -11.61 0.05 3.41
CA VAL A 58 -12.03 -0.75 2.25
C VAL A 58 -11.85 0.02 0.93
N VAL A 59 -12.30 1.27 0.87
CA VAL A 59 -12.25 2.08 -0.36
C VAL A 59 -10.80 2.41 -0.72
N MET A 60 -9.97 2.78 0.27
CA MET A 60 -8.55 3.08 0.05
C MET A 60 -7.78 1.84 -0.43
N LEU A 61 -8.01 0.67 0.18
CA LEU A 61 -7.39 -0.59 -0.28
C LEU A 61 -7.84 -0.97 -1.69
N GLY A 62 -9.12 -0.72 -2.00
CA GLY A 62 -9.68 -0.83 -3.34
C GLY A 62 -8.98 0.08 -4.35
N TYR A 63 -8.71 1.33 -3.97
CA TYR A 63 -7.97 2.29 -4.80
C TYR A 63 -6.56 1.79 -5.14
N GLY A 64 -5.80 1.33 -4.16
CA GLY A 64 -4.48 0.73 -4.40
C GLY A 64 -4.56 -0.49 -5.33
N SER A 65 -5.58 -1.33 -5.18
CA SER A 65 -5.80 -2.51 -6.03
C SER A 65 -6.13 -2.15 -7.47
N MET A 66 -6.91 -1.09 -7.69
CA MET A 66 -7.21 -0.57 -9.03
C MET A 66 -5.95 -0.08 -9.73
N ILE A 67 -5.08 0.66 -9.02
CA ILE A 67 -3.77 1.08 -9.56
C ILE A 67 -2.93 -0.16 -9.90
N ALA A 68 -2.88 -1.16 -9.02
CA ALA A 68 -2.14 -2.38 -9.28
C ALA A 68 -2.62 -3.10 -10.56
N LYS A 69 -3.94 -3.26 -10.71
CA LYS A 69 -4.57 -3.89 -11.88
C LYS A 69 -4.26 -3.11 -13.16
N HIS A 70 -4.33 -1.78 -13.11
CA HIS A 70 -3.97 -0.92 -14.24
C HIS A 70 -2.50 -1.05 -14.63
N CYS A 71 -1.59 -0.94 -13.66
CA CYS A 71 -0.16 -1.01 -13.92
C CYS A 71 0.34 -2.39 -14.37
N VAL A 72 -0.44 -3.46 -14.18
CA VAL A 72 -0.16 -4.78 -14.77
C VAL A 72 -0.50 -4.77 -16.27
N ALA A 73 -1.59 -4.10 -16.66
CA ALA A 73 -2.01 -4.02 -18.06
C ALA A 73 -1.23 -2.96 -18.87
N VAL A 74 -0.68 -1.93 -18.22
CA VAL A 74 -0.01 -0.80 -18.86
C VAL A 74 1.48 -0.78 -18.45
N PRO A 75 2.42 -1.10 -19.37
CA PRO A 75 3.86 -1.14 -19.08
C PRO A 75 4.45 0.18 -18.58
N THR A 76 3.92 1.31 -19.05
CA THR A 76 4.33 2.67 -18.66
C THR A 76 3.35 3.28 -17.68
N CYS A 77 3.04 2.56 -16.59
CA CYS A 77 2.14 3.07 -15.56
C CYS A 77 2.68 4.36 -14.94
N SER A 78 1.88 5.43 -14.92
CA SER A 78 2.31 6.71 -14.37
C SER A 78 2.37 6.67 -12.85
N ALA A 79 3.43 7.24 -12.27
CA ALA A 79 3.56 7.43 -10.84
C ALA A 79 2.53 8.42 -10.27
N GLU A 80 1.94 9.27 -11.10
CA GLU A 80 0.96 10.29 -10.70
C GLU A 80 -0.31 9.68 -10.09
N LEU A 81 -0.65 8.44 -10.45
CA LEU A 81 -1.78 7.71 -9.85
C LEU A 81 -1.62 7.53 -8.34
N LEU A 82 -0.39 7.56 -7.84
CA LEU A 82 -0.07 7.42 -6.42
C LEU A 82 -0.02 8.77 -5.69
N GLY A 83 -0.06 9.90 -6.40
CA GLY A 83 0.10 11.24 -5.85
C GLY A 83 -0.76 11.46 -4.59
N PRO A 84 -2.07 11.23 -4.63
CA PRO A 84 -2.94 11.38 -3.45
C PRO A 84 -2.53 10.48 -2.28
N ILE A 85 -2.05 9.26 -2.54
CA ILE A 85 -1.64 8.31 -1.48
C ILE A 85 -0.29 8.75 -0.89
N HIS A 86 0.63 9.25 -1.71
CA HIS A 86 1.91 9.80 -1.25
C HIS A 86 1.72 11.05 -0.40
N GLU A 87 0.79 11.93 -0.76
CA GLU A 87 0.41 13.11 0.03
C GLU A 87 -0.17 12.71 1.39
N ILE A 88 -1.14 11.79 1.41
CA ILE A 88 -1.70 11.25 2.67
C ILE A 88 -0.61 10.64 3.53
N ALA A 89 0.29 9.84 2.94
CA ALA A 89 1.40 9.24 3.67
C ALA A 89 2.32 10.32 4.28
N ALA A 90 2.70 11.34 3.49
CA ALA A 90 3.57 12.41 3.96
C ALA A 90 2.94 13.21 5.11
N GLU A 91 1.65 13.54 5.00
CA GLU A 91 0.90 14.23 6.05
C GLU A 91 0.74 13.37 7.30
N ALA A 92 0.43 12.08 7.14
CA ALA A 92 0.29 11.17 8.27
C ALA A 92 1.62 11.00 9.03
N ILE A 93 2.74 10.94 8.29
CA ILE A 93 4.09 10.87 8.87
C ILE A 93 4.42 12.15 9.64
N SER A 94 4.17 13.32 9.05
CA SER A 94 4.48 14.61 9.72
C SER A 94 3.68 14.82 10.99
N LYS A 95 2.43 14.32 11.03
CA LYS A 95 1.55 14.37 12.20
C LYS A 95 1.71 13.19 13.15
N ASN A 96 2.61 12.25 12.87
CA ASN A 96 2.75 10.98 13.61
C ASN A 96 1.41 10.23 13.78
N ASN A 97 0.54 10.28 12.76
CA ASN A 97 -0.78 9.65 12.76
C ASN A 97 -0.64 8.16 12.40
N ILE A 98 -0.39 7.32 13.41
CA ILE A 98 -0.12 5.89 13.25
C ILE A 98 -1.20 5.13 12.46
N PRO A 99 -2.51 5.28 12.73
CA PRO A 99 -3.56 4.65 11.92
C PRO A 99 -3.49 5.01 10.43
N GLU A 100 -3.26 6.29 10.12
CA GLU A 100 -3.23 6.76 8.73
C GLU A 100 -1.94 6.36 8.02
N ILE A 101 -0.80 6.35 8.72
CA ILE A 101 0.46 5.79 8.20
C ILE A 101 0.26 4.31 7.85
N THR A 102 -0.37 3.54 8.74
CA THR A 102 -0.65 2.11 8.54
C THR A 102 -1.54 1.89 7.31
N LEU A 103 -2.62 2.68 7.18
CA LEU A 103 -3.51 2.59 6.03
C LEU A 103 -2.77 2.93 4.74
N ALA A 104 -2.03 4.05 4.70
CA ALA A 104 -1.28 4.47 3.54
C ALA A 104 -0.25 3.41 3.10
N LEU A 105 0.48 2.81 4.05
CA LEU A 105 1.43 1.72 3.78
C LEU A 105 0.75 0.52 3.11
N LYS A 106 -0.41 0.07 3.64
CA LYS A 106 -1.18 -1.03 3.03
C LYS A 106 -1.62 -0.69 1.61
N VAL A 107 -2.06 0.55 1.37
CA VAL A 107 -2.53 1.00 0.05
C VAL A 107 -1.38 1.06 -0.95
N LEU A 108 -0.23 1.62 -0.55
CA LEU A 108 1.00 1.64 -1.36
C LEU A 108 1.49 0.22 -1.66
N GLY A 109 1.41 -0.66 -0.66
CA GLY A 109 1.75 -2.08 -0.81
C GLY A 109 0.84 -2.80 -1.79
N ASN A 110 -0.48 -2.56 -1.72
CA ASN A 110 -1.44 -3.10 -2.69
C ASN A 110 -1.15 -2.60 -4.10
N ALA A 111 -0.92 -1.29 -4.27
CA ALA A 111 -0.56 -0.72 -5.58
C ALA A 111 0.73 -1.32 -6.15
N GLY A 112 1.72 -1.57 -5.27
CA GLY A 112 2.94 -2.30 -5.64
C GLY A 112 3.71 -1.63 -6.78
N HIS A 113 3.75 -0.29 -6.78
CA HIS A 113 4.40 0.50 -7.82
C HIS A 113 5.80 0.97 -7.35
N PRO A 114 6.85 0.90 -8.19
CA PRO A 114 8.22 1.21 -7.78
C PRO A 114 8.41 2.65 -7.26
N ALA A 115 7.61 3.60 -7.74
CA ALA A 115 7.63 4.99 -7.25
C ALA A 115 7.36 5.11 -5.74
N SER A 116 6.69 4.13 -5.13
CA SER A 116 6.42 4.10 -3.69
C SER A 116 7.60 3.60 -2.85
N LEU A 117 8.68 3.09 -3.47
CA LEU A 117 9.82 2.54 -2.75
C LEU A 117 10.47 3.57 -1.81
N LYS A 118 10.79 4.77 -2.32
CA LYS A 118 11.40 5.84 -1.51
C LYS A 118 10.51 6.27 -0.33
N PRO A 119 9.20 6.57 -0.53
CA PRO A 119 8.29 6.83 0.59
C PRO A 119 8.26 5.74 1.65
N ILE A 120 8.17 4.46 1.25
CA ILE A 120 8.13 3.33 2.18
C ILE A 120 9.46 3.19 2.94
N MET A 121 10.60 3.35 2.26
CA MET A 121 11.93 3.21 2.87
C MET A 121 12.18 4.18 4.03
N LYS A 122 11.57 5.38 4.02
CA LYS A 122 11.67 6.34 5.13
C LYS A 122 11.07 5.82 6.44
N LEU A 123 10.21 4.79 6.37
CA LEU A 123 9.52 4.19 7.52
C LEU A 123 10.18 2.89 7.99
N LEU A 124 11.19 2.40 7.26
CA LEU A 124 11.91 1.19 7.63
C LEU A 124 12.84 1.44 8.83
N PRO A 125 13.00 0.45 9.71
CA PRO A 125 13.94 0.55 10.81
C PRO A 125 15.40 0.51 10.31
N GLY A 126 16.33 1.12 11.06
CA GLY A 126 17.75 1.17 10.71
C GLY A 126 18.14 2.12 9.57
N LEU A 127 17.20 2.47 8.69
CA LEU A 127 17.39 3.40 7.56
C LEU A 127 16.85 4.82 7.82
N ARG A 128 16.28 5.04 9.01
CA ARG A 128 15.65 6.29 9.44
C ARG A 128 16.55 7.13 10.33
N THR A 129 16.29 8.44 10.40
CA THR A 129 16.89 9.32 11.39
C THR A 129 16.38 8.97 12.81
N PRO A 130 17.21 9.02 13.86
CA PRO A 130 16.86 8.52 15.21
C PRO A 130 15.69 9.20 15.92
N ALA A 131 15.21 10.33 15.41
CA ALA A 131 14.27 11.22 16.11
C ALA A 131 12.81 10.70 16.18
N ILE A 132 12.45 9.64 15.44
CA ILE A 132 11.07 9.12 15.40
C ILE A 132 11.07 7.61 15.65
N SER A 133 10.73 7.20 16.88
CA SER A 133 10.47 5.80 17.21
C SER A 133 9.08 5.38 16.72
N LEU A 134 8.97 4.83 15.51
CA LEU A 134 7.71 4.25 15.04
C LEU A 134 7.41 2.94 15.79
N PRO A 135 6.13 2.67 16.13
CA PRO A 135 5.70 1.39 16.68
C PRO A 135 6.14 0.21 15.82
N LEU A 136 6.40 -0.94 16.45
CA LEU A 136 6.79 -2.18 15.76
C LEU A 136 5.84 -2.53 14.60
N ARG A 137 4.53 -2.37 14.82
CA ARG A 137 3.50 -2.63 13.80
C ARG A 137 3.70 -1.83 12.51
N VAL A 138 4.04 -0.54 12.63
CA VAL A 138 4.29 0.32 11.46
C VAL A 138 5.54 -0.13 10.71
N GLN A 139 6.58 -0.57 11.43
CA GLN A 139 7.79 -1.10 10.81
C GLN A 139 7.48 -2.39 10.03
N VAL A 140 6.68 -3.28 10.61
CA VAL A 140 6.21 -4.51 9.94
C VAL A 140 5.37 -4.18 8.69
N ASP A 141 4.41 -3.26 8.81
CA ASP A 141 3.57 -2.84 7.68
C ASP A 141 4.41 -2.20 6.55
N ALA A 142 5.44 -1.43 6.90
CA ALA A 142 6.34 -0.82 5.92
C ALA A 142 7.14 -1.87 5.15
N ILE A 143 7.63 -2.90 5.83
CA ILE A 143 8.34 -4.01 5.17
C ILE A 143 7.37 -4.80 4.29
N LEU A 144 6.18 -5.15 4.79
CA LEU A 144 5.17 -5.87 4.01
C LEU A 144 4.69 -5.10 2.77
N ALA A 145 4.67 -3.77 2.81
CA ALA A 145 4.35 -2.94 1.66
C ALA A 145 5.33 -3.12 0.48
N LEU A 146 6.54 -3.63 0.73
CA LEU A 146 7.52 -3.91 -0.33
C LEU A 146 7.21 -5.18 -1.13
N ARG A 147 6.33 -6.08 -0.66
CA ARG A 147 6.12 -7.41 -1.27
C ARG A 147 5.72 -7.38 -2.74
N ASN A 148 4.77 -6.52 -3.12
CA ASN A 148 4.34 -6.45 -4.51
C ASN A 148 5.36 -5.72 -5.40
N ILE A 149 6.14 -4.80 -4.84
CA ILE A 149 7.27 -4.18 -5.53
C ILE A 149 8.37 -5.23 -5.74
N ALA A 150 8.67 -6.07 -4.75
CA ALA A 150 9.68 -7.12 -4.80
C ALA A 150 9.46 -8.11 -5.95
N LYS A 151 8.19 -8.44 -6.23
CA LYS A 151 7.80 -9.33 -7.34
C LYS A 151 8.08 -8.72 -8.72
N LYS A 152 7.98 -7.40 -8.85
CA LYS A 152 8.12 -6.66 -10.12
C LYS A 152 9.56 -6.16 -10.33
N GLU A 153 10.15 -5.60 -9.28
CA GLU A 153 11.48 -4.98 -9.25
C GLU A 153 12.38 -5.62 -8.18
N PRO A 154 12.70 -6.92 -8.29
CA PRO A 154 13.44 -7.64 -7.25
C PRO A 154 14.80 -7.02 -6.96
N LYS A 155 15.46 -6.46 -7.98
CA LYS A 155 16.78 -5.81 -7.85
C LYS A 155 16.76 -4.58 -6.96
N LEU A 156 15.62 -3.88 -6.87
CA LEU A 156 15.48 -2.69 -6.03
C LEU A 156 15.19 -3.05 -4.58
N VAL A 157 14.47 -4.14 -4.34
CA VAL A 157 13.99 -4.51 -2.99
C VAL A 157 14.96 -5.46 -2.27
N GLN A 158 15.63 -6.36 -2.99
CA GLN A 158 16.51 -7.37 -2.40
C GLN A 158 17.60 -6.79 -1.50
N PRO A 159 18.35 -5.73 -1.87
CA PRO A 159 19.37 -5.15 -1.00
C PRO A 159 18.78 -4.59 0.30
N VAL A 160 17.59 -3.99 0.24
CA VAL A 160 16.89 -3.42 1.39
C VAL A 160 16.45 -4.53 2.34
N ALA A 161 15.83 -5.59 1.82
CA ALA A 161 15.37 -6.73 2.62
C ALA A 161 16.56 -7.46 3.29
N LEU A 162 17.68 -7.62 2.57
CA LEU A 162 18.89 -8.25 3.10
C LEU A 162 19.49 -7.43 4.25
N GLN A 163 19.59 -6.10 4.10
CA GLN A 163 20.08 -5.22 5.15
C GLN A 163 19.26 -5.36 6.44
N LEU A 164 17.93 -5.37 6.32
CA LEU A 164 17.04 -5.53 7.47
C LEU A 164 17.14 -6.92 8.11
N LEU A 165 17.31 -7.97 7.30
CA LEU A 165 17.43 -9.34 7.80
C LEU A 165 18.71 -9.54 8.63
N LEU A 166 19.83 -8.98 8.15
CA LEU A 166 21.16 -9.18 8.74
C LEU A 166 21.43 -8.28 9.96
N ASP A 167 20.67 -7.20 10.15
CA ASP A 167 20.81 -6.34 11.32
C ASP A 167 20.24 -7.02 12.59
N LYS A 168 21.15 -7.60 13.38
CA LYS A 168 20.82 -8.31 14.62
C LYS A 168 20.29 -7.40 15.74
N ALA A 169 20.42 -6.08 15.63
CA ALA A 169 19.85 -5.13 16.59
C ALA A 169 18.35 -4.92 16.37
N LEU A 170 17.82 -5.30 15.21
CA LEU A 170 16.39 -5.19 14.92
C LEU A 170 15.57 -6.25 15.65
N HIS A 171 14.32 -5.90 15.93
CA HIS A 171 13.35 -6.80 16.54
C HIS A 171 13.21 -8.10 15.69
N PRO A 172 13.13 -9.29 16.31
CA PRO A 172 13.03 -10.55 15.57
C PRO A 172 11.90 -10.58 14.54
N GLU A 173 10.73 -10.02 14.88
CA GLU A 173 9.59 -9.92 13.96
C GLU A 173 9.91 -9.09 12.70
N VAL A 174 10.61 -7.96 12.85
CA VAL A 174 11.06 -7.13 11.72
C VAL A 174 11.96 -7.94 10.79
N ARG A 175 12.91 -8.69 11.35
CA ARG A 175 13.81 -9.56 10.58
C ARG A 175 13.08 -10.70 9.89
N MET A 176 12.12 -11.34 10.56
CA MET A 176 11.30 -12.41 9.98
C MET A 176 10.48 -11.90 8.80
N VAL A 177 9.87 -10.71 8.92
CA VAL A 177 9.09 -10.11 7.85
C VAL A 177 9.99 -9.65 6.69
N ALA A 178 11.19 -9.13 6.98
CA ALA A 178 12.19 -8.84 5.96
C ALA A 178 12.62 -10.10 5.20
N HIS A 179 12.75 -11.24 5.90
CA HIS A 179 13.00 -12.54 5.29
C HIS A 179 11.89 -12.94 4.30
N ILE A 180 10.62 -12.77 4.68
CA ILE A 180 9.49 -13.03 3.77
C ILE A 180 9.61 -12.19 2.50
N VAL A 181 9.89 -10.88 2.64
CA VAL A 181 10.04 -9.98 1.49
C VAL A 181 11.24 -10.36 0.63
N LEU A 182 12.37 -10.77 1.23
CA LEU A 182 13.54 -11.24 0.50
C LEU A 182 13.18 -12.42 -0.40
N PHE A 183 12.38 -13.38 0.07
CA PHE A 183 11.98 -14.53 -0.75
C PHE A 183 11.03 -14.17 -1.88
N GLU A 184 10.22 -13.12 -1.74
CA GLU A 184 9.41 -12.57 -2.83
C GLU A 184 10.28 -12.03 -3.99
N THR A 185 11.55 -11.68 -3.73
CA THR A 185 12.51 -11.27 -4.79
C THR A 185 13.14 -12.46 -5.53
N LYS A 186 12.79 -13.71 -5.19
CA LYS A 186 13.37 -14.94 -5.76
C LYS A 186 14.92 -14.95 -5.68
N PRO A 187 15.50 -14.96 -4.46
CA PRO A 187 16.94 -14.87 -4.27
C PRO A 187 17.67 -16.07 -4.89
N SER A 188 18.94 -15.88 -5.25
CA SER A 188 19.78 -16.98 -5.75
C SER A 188 20.08 -17.98 -4.63
N VAL A 189 20.40 -19.23 -5.00
CA VAL A 189 20.84 -20.25 -4.04
C VAL A 189 22.08 -19.79 -3.26
N ALA A 190 23.01 -19.11 -3.93
CA ALA A 190 24.19 -18.54 -3.28
C ALA A 190 23.81 -17.54 -2.19
N LEU A 191 22.82 -16.66 -2.44
CA LEU A 191 22.35 -15.74 -1.41
C LEU A 191 21.69 -16.52 -0.27
N VAL A 192 20.77 -17.44 -0.56
CA VAL A 192 20.05 -18.24 0.46
C VAL A 192 21.01 -19.02 1.36
N THR A 193 22.08 -19.59 0.81
CA THR A 193 23.08 -20.36 1.58
C THR A 193 23.98 -19.49 2.46
N SER A 194 23.96 -18.17 2.29
CA SER A 194 24.75 -17.22 3.08
C SER A 194 23.97 -16.50 4.20
N LEU A 195 22.65 -16.73 4.28
CA LEU A 195 21.78 -16.17 5.32
C LEU A 195 21.92 -16.91 6.64
#